data_AF-A0A934BWQ5-F1
#
_entry.id   AF-A0A934BWQ5-F1
#
_cell.length_a   1.000
_cell.length_b   1.000
_cell.length_c   1.000
_cell.angle_alpha   90.00
_cell.angle_beta   90.00
_cell.angle_gamma   90.00
#
_symmetry.space_group_name_H-M   'P 1'
#
loop_
_entity.id
_entity.type
_entity.pdbx_description
1 polymer ?
#
loop_
_entity_poly.entity_id
_entity_poly.type
_entity_poly.pdbx_seq_one_letter_code
_entity_poly.pdbx_strand_id
1 'polypeptide(L)'
;MKDLSRRTVLKLGTVGLAGSALPALSSGSENTSKACDGLCNAALTLRAHQLLSVVCVLGGANCPLIESGKAKEILQRLGSDPTTAIRLMSNADEIPHYTKLGPSAKVSQDAQEVLNRKRDLDVLQRLGLAPGDTRRARYLYELLFKRIETLKGICAHDTQGWEGCPLAKSGAYERVRAKGWKTVVYLRTNQEREQYRRRSVQSADKDERLFVRPHHLMCLSCWYAGGKNRSPRSNDTLFEIWQRIRREPDVSITLVEGTCMACDCCDGFHPANGRCVHSCGLIRDYKKDLDVFQKLGLMPGATMKARELFALLFQRIPSTRDICAYGDGIERSEEWKICSGPDGNPGYAATRQTGIFN
;
A
#
# COMPACT_ATOMS: atom_id res chain seq x y z
N MET A 1 -13.90 -69.88 3.21
CA MET A 1 -15.00 -69.25 2.46
C MET A 1 -14.49 -67.91 1.92
N LYS A 2 -14.25 -67.87 0.60
CA LYS A 2 -14.35 -66.77 -0.38
C LYS A 2 -13.81 -65.39 0.07
N ASP A 3 -12.62 -64.96 -0.35
CA ASP A 3 -12.24 -64.51 -1.71
C ASP A 3 -13.21 -63.50 -2.32
N LEU A 4 -12.78 -62.24 -2.47
CA LEU A 4 -13.22 -61.29 -3.50
C LEU A 4 -12.07 -60.31 -3.82
N SER A 5 -11.15 -60.82 -4.63
CA SER A 5 -10.38 -60.05 -5.60
C SER A 5 -11.30 -59.33 -6.61
N ARG A 6 -10.97 -58.07 -6.97
CA ARG A 6 -10.84 -57.56 -8.36
C ARG A 6 -10.69 -56.03 -8.37
N ARG A 7 -9.46 -55.56 -8.56
CA ARG A 7 -9.19 -54.21 -9.10
C ARG A 7 -8.85 -54.35 -10.58
N THR A 8 -9.73 -53.82 -11.43
CA THR A 8 -9.56 -53.73 -12.87
C THR A 8 -8.52 -52.66 -13.19
N VAL A 9 -7.38 -53.07 -13.77
CA VAL A 9 -6.38 -52.16 -14.35
C VAL A 9 -6.80 -51.89 -15.79
N LEU A 10 -7.23 -50.65 -16.08
CA LEU A 10 -7.39 -50.18 -17.45
C LEU A 10 -6.01 -49.87 -18.05
N LYS A 11 -5.64 -50.59 -19.12
CA LYS A 11 -4.55 -50.25 -20.02
C LYS A 11 -4.99 -49.06 -20.88
N LEU A 12 -4.39 -47.89 -20.67
CA LEU A 12 -4.43 -46.78 -21.62
C LEU A 12 -3.36 -47.00 -22.68
N GLY A 13 -3.80 -47.11 -23.93
CA GLY A 13 -2.94 -47.24 -25.10
C GLY A 13 -2.16 -45.96 -25.38
N THR A 14 -0.88 -46.13 -25.66
CA THR A 14 0.02 -45.11 -26.22
C THR A 14 -0.38 -44.80 -27.66
N VAL A 15 -0.89 -43.60 -27.89
CA VAL A 15 -0.98 -42.98 -29.22
C VAL A 15 0.24 -42.08 -29.39
N GLY A 16 1.10 -42.44 -30.33
CA GLY A 16 2.27 -41.63 -30.71
C GLY A 16 1.83 -40.37 -31.45
N LEU A 17 2.25 -39.21 -30.94
CA LEU A 17 2.20 -37.93 -31.63
C LEU A 17 3.62 -37.56 -32.06
N ALA A 18 3.81 -37.42 -33.36
CA ALA A 18 5.01 -36.91 -33.98
C ALA A 18 5.26 -35.47 -33.50
N GLY A 19 6.39 -35.26 -32.81
CA GLY A 19 6.81 -33.96 -32.32
C GLY A 19 7.43 -33.12 -33.44
N SER A 20 6.72 -32.08 -33.85
CA SER A 20 7.30 -30.94 -34.57
C SER A 20 8.20 -30.16 -33.61
N ALA A 21 9.48 -30.05 -33.95
CA ALA A 21 10.47 -29.30 -33.18
C ALA A 21 10.12 -27.81 -33.13
N LEU A 22 9.67 -27.34 -31.97
CA LEU A 22 9.61 -25.92 -31.64
C LEU A 22 11.04 -25.43 -31.33
N PRO A 23 11.43 -24.23 -31.79
CA PRO A 23 12.73 -23.67 -31.44
C PRO A 23 12.78 -23.41 -29.94
N ALA A 24 13.82 -23.96 -29.30
CA ALA A 24 14.12 -23.72 -27.89
C ALA A 24 14.39 -22.22 -27.68
N LEU A 25 13.40 -21.53 -27.11
CA LEU A 25 13.60 -20.21 -26.51
C LEU A 25 14.64 -20.39 -25.39
N SER A 26 15.80 -19.77 -25.59
CA SER A 26 16.85 -19.70 -24.59
C SER A 26 16.25 -19.18 -23.28
N SER A 27 16.21 -20.04 -22.27
CA SER A 27 15.91 -19.68 -20.89
C SER A 27 17.07 -18.83 -20.35
N GLY A 28 17.08 -17.56 -20.73
CA GLY A 28 17.82 -16.54 -20.00
C GLY A 28 17.31 -16.57 -18.57
N SER A 29 18.08 -17.20 -17.68
CA SER A 29 17.88 -17.12 -16.24
C SER A 29 18.19 -15.69 -15.84
N GLU A 30 17.21 -14.79 -16.03
CA GLU A 30 17.19 -13.51 -15.36
C GLU A 30 17.10 -13.84 -13.87
N ASN A 31 18.23 -13.61 -13.19
CA ASN A 31 18.37 -13.72 -11.77
C ASN A 31 17.49 -12.63 -11.13
N THR A 32 16.19 -12.91 -11.03
CA THR A 32 15.19 -12.03 -10.45
C THR A 32 15.39 -12.03 -8.94
N SER A 33 16.39 -11.29 -8.49
CA SER A 33 16.62 -11.04 -7.07
C SER A 33 15.32 -10.50 -6.48
N LYS A 34 14.69 -11.28 -5.59
CA LYS A 34 13.48 -10.83 -4.88
C LYS A 34 13.77 -9.49 -4.24
N ALA A 35 13.01 -8.47 -4.59
CA ALA A 35 13.21 -7.12 -4.09
C ALA A 35 13.07 -7.10 -2.54
N CYS A 36 14.15 -6.81 -1.83
CA CYS A 36 14.26 -6.96 -0.38
C CYS A 36 13.75 -5.74 0.42
N ASP A 37 13.32 -4.68 -0.25
CA ASP A 37 12.93 -3.39 0.35
C ASP A 37 11.45 -3.32 0.78
N GLY A 38 10.81 -4.45 1.11
CA GLY A 38 9.38 -4.55 1.45
C GLY A 38 9.01 -4.11 2.88
N LEU A 39 7.71 -4.13 3.24
CA LEU A 39 7.23 -3.76 4.59
C LEU A 39 7.83 -4.61 5.73
N CYS A 40 8.31 -5.82 5.43
CA CYS A 40 8.95 -6.69 6.41
C CYS A 40 10.37 -6.22 6.78
N ASN A 41 11.00 -5.39 5.95
CA ASN A 41 12.39 -4.94 6.11
C ASN A 41 12.42 -3.43 6.29
N ALA A 42 12.66 -3.00 7.53
CA ALA A 42 12.72 -1.59 7.86
C ALA A 42 14.05 -0.98 7.39
N ALA A 43 13.94 0.09 6.60
CA ALA A 43 15.07 0.91 6.18
C ALA A 43 15.57 1.82 7.31
N LEU A 44 14.66 2.21 8.21
CA LEU A 44 14.93 3.03 9.38
C LEU A 44 14.30 2.38 10.61
N THR A 45 14.95 2.50 11.76
CA THR A 45 14.39 2.12 13.06
C THR A 45 14.46 3.33 13.99
N LEU A 46 13.31 3.77 14.50
CA LEU A 46 13.18 4.98 15.32
C LEU A 46 12.42 4.68 16.60
N ARG A 47 12.72 5.39 17.69
CA ARG A 47 11.77 5.49 18.81
C ARG A 47 10.53 6.23 18.31
N ALA A 48 9.33 5.81 18.68
CA ALA A 48 8.10 6.36 18.10
C ALA A 48 8.02 7.90 18.22
N HIS A 49 8.42 8.49 19.34
CA HIS A 49 8.46 9.95 19.53
C HIS A 49 9.46 10.67 18.61
N GLN A 50 10.44 9.97 18.04
CA GLN A 50 11.39 10.57 17.10
C GLN A 50 10.74 10.95 15.77
N LEU A 51 9.57 10.40 15.42
CA LEU A 51 8.76 10.91 14.31
C LEU A 51 8.43 12.39 14.49
N LEU A 52 8.00 12.79 15.69
CA LEU A 52 7.71 14.18 16.04
C LEU A 52 8.98 15.03 16.05
N SER A 53 10.08 14.45 16.53
CA SER A 53 11.36 15.14 16.67
C SER A 53 11.95 15.51 15.30
N VAL A 54 11.87 14.60 14.33
CA VAL A 54 12.23 14.85 12.93
C VAL A 54 11.42 16.02 12.35
N VAL A 55 10.12 16.08 12.62
CA VAL A 55 9.24 17.18 12.16
C VAL A 55 9.62 18.49 12.84
N CYS A 56 9.93 18.48 14.14
CA CYS A 56 10.36 19.68 14.86
C CYS A 56 11.68 20.23 14.29
N VAL A 57 12.65 19.36 13.99
CA VAL A 57 13.93 19.76 13.37
C VAL A 57 13.69 20.38 12.00
N LEU A 58 12.84 19.78 11.16
CA LEU A 58 12.44 20.36 9.89
C LEU A 58 11.73 21.72 10.06
N GLY A 59 11.03 21.92 11.18
CA GLY A 59 10.41 23.18 11.59
C GLY A 59 11.37 24.23 12.15
N GLY A 60 12.68 23.95 12.16
CA GLY A 60 13.74 24.84 12.60
C GLY A 60 14.08 24.75 14.09
N ALA A 61 13.55 23.74 14.81
CA ALA A 61 13.85 23.58 16.24
C ALA A 61 15.11 22.72 16.48
N ASN A 62 15.92 23.12 17.46
CA ASN A 62 17.02 22.30 17.98
C ASN A 62 16.47 21.24 18.96
N CYS A 63 15.77 20.23 18.43
CA CYS A 63 15.05 19.24 19.23
C CYS A 63 16.00 18.40 20.10
N PRO A 64 15.88 18.39 21.44
CA PRO A 64 16.78 17.62 22.31
C PRO A 64 16.50 16.11 22.30
N LEU A 65 15.40 15.67 21.68
CA LEU A 65 14.97 14.26 21.66
C LEU A 65 15.55 13.47 20.48
N ILE A 66 16.30 14.15 19.61
CA ILE A 66 17.00 13.53 18.48
C ILE A 66 18.27 14.31 18.18
N GLU A 67 19.36 13.60 17.93
CA GLU A 67 20.59 14.23 17.47
C GLU A 67 20.37 14.91 16.11
N SER A 68 20.87 16.14 15.95
CA SER A 68 20.66 16.92 14.73
C SER A 68 21.25 16.25 13.47
N GLY A 69 22.39 15.56 13.58
CA GLY A 69 22.98 14.80 12.48
C GLY A 69 22.05 13.68 12.02
N LYS A 70 21.61 12.85 12.96
CA LYS A 70 20.64 11.77 12.72
C LYS A 70 19.33 12.27 12.11
N ALA A 71 18.79 13.38 12.61
CA ALA A 71 17.55 13.96 12.07
C ALA A 71 17.71 14.39 10.60
N LYS A 72 18.84 15.00 10.25
CA LYS A 72 19.16 15.39 8.86
C LYS A 72 19.31 14.18 7.94
N GLU A 73 19.99 13.13 8.39
CA GLU A 73 20.12 11.88 7.63
C GLU A 73 18.74 11.25 7.36
N ILE A 74 17.89 11.18 8.37
CA ILE A 74 16.52 10.69 8.22
C ILE A 74 15.77 11.54 7.19
N LEU A 75 15.76 12.87 7.32
CA LEU A 75 15.08 13.77 6.39
C LEU A 75 15.58 13.61 4.95
N GLN A 76 16.91 13.49 4.76
CA GLN A 76 17.51 13.26 3.45
C GLN A 76 17.00 11.95 2.84
N ARG A 77 16.97 10.87 3.62
CA ARG A 77 16.47 9.58 3.16
C ARG A 77 14.98 9.62 2.83
N LEU A 78 14.17 10.21 3.71
CA LEU A 78 12.72 10.37 3.51
C LEU A 78 12.39 11.19 2.26
N GLY A 79 13.20 12.20 1.95
CA GLY A 79 13.03 13.06 0.77
C GLY A 79 13.52 12.45 -0.54
N SER A 80 14.37 11.41 -0.49
CA SER A 80 15.00 10.82 -1.69
C SER A 80 14.52 9.41 -2.02
N ASP A 81 14.11 8.62 -1.02
CA ASP A 81 13.66 7.24 -1.19
C ASP A 81 12.18 7.07 -0.76
N PRO A 82 11.25 7.05 -1.73
CA PRO A 82 9.83 6.85 -1.41
C PRO A 82 9.50 5.48 -0.84
N THR A 83 10.40 4.50 -0.96
CA THR A 83 10.21 3.17 -0.39
C THR A 83 10.69 3.08 1.06
N THR A 84 11.24 4.13 1.65
CA THR A 84 11.70 4.04 3.04
C THR A 84 10.60 3.56 3.99
N ALA A 85 10.83 2.40 4.60
CA ALA A 85 10.00 1.83 5.65
C ALA A 85 10.64 2.11 7.01
N ILE A 86 9.83 2.52 7.97
CA ILE A 86 10.25 2.87 9.33
C ILE A 86 9.64 1.85 10.29
N ARG A 87 10.48 1.25 11.13
CA ARG A 87 10.07 0.48 12.30
C ARG A 87 10.03 1.40 13.51
N LEU A 88 8.88 1.44 14.19
CA LEU A 88 8.69 2.22 15.40
C LEU A 88 8.95 1.37 16.63
N MET A 89 9.86 1.83 17.49
CA MET A 89 10.28 1.14 18.71
C MET A 89 9.79 1.88 19.95
N SER A 90 9.65 1.14 21.04
CA SER A 90 9.41 1.65 22.39
C SER A 90 10.06 0.72 23.40
N ASN A 91 10.60 1.26 24.49
CA ASN A 91 11.09 0.48 25.63
C ASN A 91 10.00 0.23 26.68
N ALA A 92 8.72 0.18 26.26
CA ALA A 92 7.59 -0.03 27.16
C ALA A 92 7.67 -1.37 27.90
N ASP A 93 8.19 -2.41 27.23
CA ASP A 93 8.29 -3.77 27.77
C ASP A 93 9.65 -4.07 28.42
N GLU A 94 10.53 -3.09 28.54
CA GLU A 94 11.82 -3.24 29.22
C GLU A 94 11.70 -3.07 30.75
N ILE A 95 10.47 -2.94 31.27
CA ILE A 95 10.24 -2.80 32.70
C ILE A 95 10.28 -4.19 33.36
N PRO A 96 11.26 -4.46 34.23
CA PRO A 96 11.32 -5.71 34.96
C PRO A 96 10.11 -5.84 35.89
N HIS A 97 9.67 -7.08 36.07
CA HIS A 97 8.69 -7.42 37.10
C HIS A 97 9.15 -6.90 38.48
N TYR A 98 8.21 -6.46 39.34
CA TYR A 98 8.56 -5.79 40.59
C TYR A 98 9.45 -6.63 41.52
N THR A 99 9.36 -7.97 41.48
CA THR A 99 10.22 -8.87 42.27
C THR A 99 11.67 -8.89 41.82
N LYS A 100 11.94 -8.43 40.60
CA LYS A 100 13.30 -8.27 40.07
C LYS A 100 13.86 -6.89 40.35
N LEU A 101 13.10 -5.97 40.97
CA LEU A 101 13.62 -4.66 41.38
C LEU A 101 14.55 -4.84 42.59
N GLY A 102 15.84 -4.99 42.31
CA GLY A 102 16.91 -4.94 43.30
C GLY A 102 17.87 -3.78 43.03
N PRO A 103 18.89 -3.56 43.89
CA PRO A 103 19.90 -2.51 43.69
C PRO A 103 20.62 -2.58 42.33
N SER A 104 20.68 -3.78 41.72
CA SER A 104 21.28 -4.03 40.40
C SER A 104 20.29 -3.95 39.22
N ALA A 105 18.98 -3.95 39.48
CA ALA A 105 17.97 -3.89 38.44
C ALA A 105 17.69 -2.44 38.05
N LYS A 106 18.39 -2.00 37.01
CA LYS A 106 18.26 -0.66 36.46
C LYS A 106 16.94 -0.51 35.70
N VAL A 107 15.84 -0.24 36.42
CA VAL A 107 14.83 0.64 35.80
C VAL A 107 15.46 2.01 35.74
N SER A 108 15.56 2.58 34.54
CA SER A 108 16.07 3.94 34.41
C SER A 108 15.24 4.87 35.30
N GLN A 109 15.88 5.39 36.35
CA GLN A 109 15.33 6.46 37.19
C GLN A 109 15.49 7.83 36.52
N ASP A 110 16.11 7.88 35.33
CA ASP A 110 16.16 9.08 34.52
C ASP A 110 14.74 9.48 34.11
N ALA A 111 14.29 10.62 34.64
CA ALA A 111 12.99 11.20 34.33
C ALA A 111 12.77 11.39 32.83
N GLN A 112 13.84 11.66 32.07
CA GLN A 112 13.79 11.81 30.63
C GLN A 112 13.43 10.49 29.92
N GLU A 113 13.96 9.35 30.39
CA GLU A 113 13.65 8.04 29.82
C GLU A 113 12.22 7.60 30.15
N VAL A 114 11.73 7.90 31.35
CA VAL A 114 10.32 7.69 31.71
C VAL A 114 9.41 8.52 30.80
N LEU A 115 9.73 9.80 30.60
CA LEU A 115 8.99 10.68 29.68
C LEU A 115 9.07 10.18 28.23
N ASN A 116 10.22 9.72 27.75
CA ASN A 116 10.39 9.18 26.40
C ASN A 116 9.55 7.93 26.18
N ARG A 117 9.50 7.02 27.17
CA ARG A 117 8.62 5.84 27.12
C ARG A 117 7.15 6.23 27.01
N LYS A 118 6.70 7.21 27.80
CA LYS A 118 5.33 7.74 27.71
C LYS A 118 5.07 8.37 26.34
N ARG A 119 5.99 9.20 25.83
CA ARG A 119 5.87 9.84 24.50
C ARG A 119 5.76 8.79 23.38
N ASP A 120 6.54 7.72 23.46
CA ASP A 120 6.46 6.63 22.49
C ASP A 120 5.07 6.00 22.49
N LEU A 121 4.55 5.66 23.67
CA LEU A 121 3.22 5.09 23.82
C LEU A 121 2.11 6.05 23.40
N ASP A 122 2.21 7.34 23.74
CA ASP A 122 1.24 8.35 23.30
C ASP A 122 1.22 8.48 21.76
N VAL A 123 2.40 8.46 21.11
CA VAL A 123 2.48 8.48 19.64
C VAL A 123 1.88 7.20 19.06
N LEU A 124 2.30 6.04 19.52
CA LEU A 124 1.80 4.75 19.03
C LEU A 124 0.29 4.62 19.21
N GLN A 125 -0.24 4.99 20.37
CA GLN A 125 -1.67 4.99 20.68
C GLN A 125 -2.46 5.91 19.76
N ARG A 126 -2.01 7.16 19.55
CA ARG A 126 -2.67 8.10 18.62
C ARG A 126 -2.60 7.62 17.17
N LEU A 127 -1.52 6.95 16.78
CA LEU A 127 -1.38 6.35 15.45
C LEU A 127 -2.13 5.01 15.32
N GLY A 128 -2.60 4.41 16.40
CA GLY A 128 -3.21 3.06 16.38
C GLY A 128 -2.21 1.98 15.98
N LEU A 129 -0.96 2.09 16.46
CA LEU A 129 0.15 1.18 16.17
C LEU A 129 0.69 0.58 17.47
N ALA A 130 1.45 -0.51 17.35
CA ALA A 130 2.16 -1.16 18.45
C ALA A 130 3.69 -1.02 18.30
N PRO A 131 4.47 -1.18 19.39
CA PRO A 131 5.92 -1.30 19.27
C PRO A 131 6.32 -2.41 18.29
N GLY A 132 7.30 -2.14 17.44
CA GLY A 132 7.76 -3.04 16.37
C GLY A 132 7.04 -2.87 15.04
N ASP A 133 5.91 -2.14 15.00
CA ASP A 133 5.20 -1.90 13.74
C ASP A 133 6.11 -1.23 12.72
N THR A 134 6.15 -1.82 11.52
CA THR A 134 6.90 -1.31 10.38
C THR A 134 5.94 -0.83 9.30
N ARG A 135 6.10 0.41 8.84
CA ARG A 135 5.24 1.04 7.84
C ARG A 135 6.05 1.91 6.88
N ARG A 136 5.56 2.17 5.68
CA ARG A 136 6.15 3.17 4.76
C ARG A 136 6.13 4.55 5.41
N ALA A 137 7.17 5.34 5.20
CA ALA A 137 7.27 6.68 5.77
C ALA A 137 6.10 7.58 5.37
N ARG A 138 5.71 7.57 4.08
CA ARG A 138 4.56 8.34 3.59
C ARG A 138 3.30 8.06 4.40
N TYR A 139 2.99 6.79 4.64
CA TYR A 139 1.84 6.39 5.46
C TYR A 139 1.95 6.94 6.88
N LEU A 140 3.11 6.79 7.53
CA LEU A 140 3.30 7.27 8.90
C LEU A 140 3.12 8.78 9.00
N TYR A 141 3.65 9.58 8.08
CA TYR A 141 3.52 11.04 8.14
C TYR A 141 2.13 11.55 7.72
N GLU A 142 1.45 10.86 6.79
CA GLU A 142 0.02 11.11 6.53
C GLU A 142 -0.81 10.88 7.80
N LEU A 143 -0.59 9.74 8.48
CA LEU A 143 -1.30 9.38 9.70
C LEU A 143 -0.98 10.31 10.87
N LEU A 144 0.31 10.65 11.03
CA LEU A 144 0.81 11.56 12.06
C LEU A 144 0.11 12.92 11.96
N PHE A 145 0.11 13.53 10.78
CA PHE A 145 -0.47 14.86 10.61
C PHE A 145 -2.00 14.85 10.67
N LYS A 146 -2.63 13.72 10.30
CA LYS A 146 -4.07 13.50 10.45
C LYS A 146 -4.48 13.39 11.94
N ARG A 147 -3.70 12.68 12.77
CA ARG A 147 -4.12 12.30 14.14
C ARG A 147 -3.45 13.08 15.27
N ILE A 148 -2.34 13.76 15.01
CA ILE A 148 -1.61 14.56 15.99
C ILE A 148 -1.61 16.01 15.53
N GLU A 149 -2.55 16.79 16.06
CA GLU A 149 -2.71 18.20 15.71
C GLU A 149 -1.63 19.09 16.32
N THR A 150 -1.31 18.84 17.59
CA THR A 150 -0.30 19.57 18.37
C THR A 150 0.50 18.61 19.23
N LEU A 151 1.60 19.11 19.80
CA LEU A 151 2.42 18.35 20.74
C LEU A 151 1.87 18.30 22.19
N LYS A 152 0.73 18.96 22.46
CA LYS A 152 0.07 18.95 23.77
C LYS A 152 -0.40 17.54 24.14
N GLY A 153 -0.12 17.13 25.37
CA GLY A 153 -0.43 15.80 25.88
C GLY A 153 0.45 14.68 25.30
N ILE A 154 1.54 15.03 24.60
CA ILE A 154 2.61 14.08 24.23
C ILE A 154 3.93 14.63 24.76
N CYS A 155 4.36 15.76 24.22
CA CYS A 155 5.63 16.39 24.56
C CYS A 155 5.46 17.57 25.52
N ALA A 156 4.26 18.08 25.76
CA ALA A 156 3.97 19.10 26.76
C ALA A 156 2.82 18.67 27.67
N HIS A 157 3.04 18.69 28.99
CA HIS A 157 2.02 18.44 30.01
C HIS A 157 2.02 19.57 31.04
N ASP A 158 0.91 19.74 31.75
CA ASP A 158 0.73 20.79 32.77
C ASP A 158 0.91 20.23 34.20
N THR A 159 1.57 19.07 34.33
CA THR A 159 1.82 18.38 35.60
C THR A 159 3.27 18.58 36.05
N GLN A 160 3.46 18.98 37.30
CA GLN A 160 4.79 19.22 37.87
C GLN A 160 5.67 17.96 37.81
N GLY A 161 6.91 18.11 37.34
CA GLY A 161 7.85 17.01 37.09
C GLY A 161 7.58 16.22 35.81
N TRP A 162 6.53 16.56 35.06
CA TRP A 162 6.12 15.92 33.81
C TRP A 162 5.95 16.93 32.66
N GLU A 163 6.44 18.15 32.82
CA GLU A 163 6.22 19.29 31.91
C GLU A 163 6.57 18.96 30.45
N GLY A 164 7.58 18.11 30.27
CA GLY A 164 7.96 17.55 28.99
C GLY A 164 9.09 18.33 28.31
N CYS A 165 9.00 18.47 26.99
CA CYS A 165 10.00 19.13 26.17
C CYS A 165 9.70 20.64 26.08
N PRO A 166 10.68 21.53 26.37
CA PRO A 166 10.44 22.98 26.33
C PRO A 166 10.07 23.50 24.93
N LEU A 167 10.48 22.77 23.88
CA LEU A 167 10.18 23.14 22.49
C LEU A 167 8.81 22.70 22.01
N ALA A 168 8.06 21.95 22.83
CA ALA A 168 6.74 21.44 22.44
C ALA A 168 5.71 22.56 22.20
N LYS A 169 5.93 23.75 22.77
CA LYS A 169 5.08 24.94 22.58
C LYS A 169 5.67 25.96 21.58
N SER A 170 6.76 25.62 20.88
CA SER A 170 7.47 26.54 19.96
C SER A 170 6.79 26.77 18.59
N GLY A 171 5.74 26.00 18.29
CA GLY A 171 5.07 26.01 16.99
C GLY A 171 5.85 25.32 15.86
N ALA A 172 7.03 24.73 16.13
CA ALA A 172 7.86 24.13 15.09
C ALA A 172 7.18 22.95 14.39
N TYR A 173 6.52 22.08 15.16
CA TYR A 173 5.75 20.96 14.62
C TYR A 173 4.57 21.46 13.76
N GLU A 174 3.81 22.41 14.30
CA GLU A 174 2.61 22.96 13.68
C GLU A 174 2.92 23.66 12.35
N ARG A 175 4.05 24.39 12.27
CA ARG A 175 4.52 25.01 11.01
C ARG A 175 4.76 23.99 9.90
N VAL A 176 5.35 22.84 10.20
CA VAL A 176 5.57 21.79 9.21
C VAL A 176 4.27 21.07 8.89
N ARG A 177 3.46 20.75 9.91
CA ARG A 177 2.14 20.14 9.73
C ARG A 177 1.26 20.96 8.78
N ALA A 178 1.25 22.30 8.93
CA ALA A 178 0.49 23.20 8.06
C ALA A 178 0.92 23.14 6.58
N LYS A 179 2.19 22.83 6.30
CA LYS A 179 2.70 22.61 4.93
C LYS A 179 2.35 21.22 4.38
N GLY A 180 2.00 20.29 5.27
CA GLY A 180 1.60 18.92 4.93
C GLY A 180 2.76 17.94 4.81
N TRP A 181 2.42 16.64 4.84
CA TRP A 181 3.35 15.51 4.90
C TRP A 181 4.35 15.48 3.73
N LYS A 182 3.95 16.02 2.57
CA LYS A 182 4.79 16.15 1.37
C LYS A 182 6.05 17.00 1.57
N THR A 183 6.12 17.75 2.67
CA THR A 183 7.32 18.51 3.06
C THR A 183 8.37 17.60 3.72
N VAL A 184 7.95 16.44 4.24
CA VAL A 184 8.78 15.52 5.02
C VAL A 184 9.26 14.35 4.17
N VAL A 185 8.38 13.81 3.33
CA VAL A 185 8.66 12.62 2.50
C VAL A 185 8.57 12.96 1.02
N TYR A 186 9.25 12.16 0.20
CA TYR A 186 9.21 12.26 -1.25
C TYR A 186 7.77 12.26 -1.78
N LEU A 187 7.50 13.19 -2.69
CA LEU A 187 6.30 13.24 -3.53
C LEU A 187 6.73 13.60 -4.95
N ARG A 188 6.23 12.83 -5.91
CA ARG A 188 6.45 13.09 -7.33
C ARG A 188 5.94 14.48 -7.72
N THR A 189 6.73 15.18 -8.53
CA THR A 189 6.30 16.49 -9.04
C THR A 189 5.16 16.32 -10.05
N ASN A 190 4.35 17.37 -10.23
CA ASN A 190 3.29 17.35 -11.24
C ASN A 190 3.85 17.18 -12.66
N GLN A 191 5.00 17.78 -12.95
CA GLN A 191 5.69 17.65 -14.24
C GLN A 191 6.08 16.20 -14.51
N GLU A 192 6.67 15.53 -13.52
CA GLU A 192 7.04 14.12 -13.65
C GLU A 192 5.80 13.24 -13.86
N ARG A 193 4.74 13.43 -13.06
CA ARG A 193 3.49 12.68 -13.21
C ARG A 193 2.86 12.85 -14.59
N GLU A 194 2.88 14.06 -15.13
CA GLU A 194 2.36 14.37 -16.47
C GLU A 194 3.21 13.70 -17.57
N GLN A 195 4.54 13.71 -17.44
CA GLN A 195 5.42 12.99 -18.38
C GLN A 195 5.12 11.49 -18.39
N TYR A 196 4.92 10.88 -17.23
CA TYR A 196 4.54 9.47 -17.14
C TYR A 196 3.14 9.22 -17.69
N ARG A 197 2.17 10.11 -17.41
CA ARG A 197 0.82 10.02 -18.00
C ARG A 197 0.89 9.92 -19.52
N ARG A 198 1.63 10.81 -20.19
CA ARG A 198 1.74 10.79 -21.65
C ARG A 198 2.24 9.44 -22.18
N ARG A 199 3.23 8.86 -21.52
CA ARG A 199 3.74 7.53 -21.90
C ARG A 199 2.69 6.45 -21.70
N SER A 200 2.00 6.43 -20.58
CA SER A 200 1.01 5.39 -20.29
C SER A 200 -0.24 5.52 -21.15
N VAL A 201 -0.64 6.74 -21.51
CA VAL A 201 -1.70 6.97 -22.50
C VAL A 201 -1.26 6.45 -23.87
N GLN A 202 -0.02 6.75 -24.29
CA GLN A 202 0.52 6.23 -25.54
C GLN A 202 0.56 4.69 -25.56
N SER A 203 1.05 4.07 -24.49
CA SER A 203 1.07 2.60 -24.33
C SER A 203 -0.34 2.01 -24.34
N ALA A 204 -1.27 2.58 -23.56
CA ALA A 204 -2.66 2.11 -23.55
C ALA A 204 -3.34 2.22 -24.92
N ASP A 205 -2.96 3.19 -25.76
CA ASP A 205 -3.54 3.37 -27.09
C ASP A 205 -2.91 2.45 -28.16
N LYS A 206 -1.60 2.21 -28.09
CA LYS A 206 -0.81 1.59 -29.18
C LYS A 206 -0.33 0.17 -28.91
N ASP A 207 -0.20 -0.24 -27.65
CA ASP A 207 0.34 -1.56 -27.34
C ASP A 207 -0.67 -2.65 -27.76
N GLU A 208 -0.13 -3.79 -28.21
CA GLU A 208 -0.91 -4.93 -28.70
C GLU A 208 -1.92 -5.45 -27.65
N ARG A 209 -1.55 -5.34 -26.38
CA ARG A 209 -2.34 -5.77 -25.22
C ARG A 209 -2.16 -4.83 -24.05
N LEU A 210 -3.14 -4.88 -23.15
CA LEU A 210 -3.16 -4.08 -21.95
C LEU A 210 -2.74 -4.90 -20.73
N PHE A 211 -1.87 -4.35 -19.88
CA PHE A 211 -1.53 -4.92 -18.57
C PHE A 211 -2.29 -4.18 -17.47
N VAL A 212 -3.26 -4.83 -16.85
CA VAL A 212 -4.17 -4.19 -15.88
C VAL A 212 -4.34 -5.06 -14.65
N ARG A 213 -4.37 -4.43 -13.47
CA ARG A 213 -4.73 -5.12 -12.23
C ARG A 213 -6.19 -5.57 -12.27
N PRO A 214 -6.51 -6.79 -11.83
CA PRO A 214 -7.88 -7.25 -11.83
C PRO A 214 -8.81 -6.35 -11.00
N HIS A 215 -8.39 -5.86 -9.83
CA HIS A 215 -9.24 -4.93 -9.06
C HIS A 215 -9.35 -3.54 -9.72
N HIS A 216 -8.41 -3.13 -10.57
CA HIS A 216 -8.53 -1.87 -11.33
C HIS A 216 -9.63 -1.93 -12.40
N LEU A 217 -9.95 -3.12 -12.94
CA LEU A 217 -11.11 -3.29 -13.82
C LEU A 217 -12.42 -3.03 -13.04
N MET A 218 -12.46 -3.42 -11.77
CA MET A 218 -13.56 -3.07 -10.87
C MET A 218 -13.57 -1.56 -10.57
N CYS A 219 -12.42 -0.95 -10.23
CA CYS A 219 -12.32 0.49 -9.97
C CYS A 219 -12.77 1.32 -11.18
N LEU A 220 -12.42 0.88 -12.39
CA LEU A 220 -12.88 1.47 -13.64
C LEU A 220 -14.41 1.38 -13.75
N SER A 221 -14.99 0.22 -13.47
CA SER A 221 -16.44 0.01 -13.49
C SER A 221 -17.19 0.84 -12.44
N CYS A 222 -16.64 0.95 -11.22
CA CYS A 222 -17.18 1.83 -10.17
C CYS A 222 -17.21 3.29 -10.62
N TRP A 223 -16.11 3.74 -11.23
CA TRP A 223 -15.96 5.12 -11.67
C TRP A 223 -16.86 5.41 -12.86
N TYR A 224 -16.91 4.54 -13.88
CA TYR A 224 -17.79 4.70 -15.04
C TYR A 224 -19.26 4.90 -14.63
N ALA A 225 -19.68 4.20 -13.56
CA ALA A 225 -20.97 4.38 -12.90
C ALA A 225 -22.18 4.34 -13.84
N GLY A 226 -22.20 3.36 -14.74
CA GLY A 226 -23.25 3.21 -15.75
C GLY A 226 -23.32 4.36 -16.76
N GLY A 227 -22.18 4.95 -17.12
CA GLY A 227 -22.10 6.02 -18.12
C GLY A 227 -22.12 7.44 -17.55
N LYS A 228 -22.30 7.59 -16.24
CA LYS A 228 -22.33 8.91 -15.57
C LYS A 228 -20.98 9.63 -15.59
N ASN A 229 -19.87 8.90 -15.63
CA ASN A 229 -18.54 9.49 -15.72
C ASN A 229 -17.82 9.07 -16.99
N ARG A 230 -17.35 10.06 -17.75
CA ARG A 230 -16.67 9.90 -19.04
C ARG A 230 -15.51 10.88 -19.20
N SER A 231 -14.87 11.27 -18.09
CA SER A 231 -13.79 12.25 -18.03
C SER A 231 -12.45 11.64 -17.60
N PRO A 232 -11.31 12.25 -17.98
CA PRO A 232 -10.01 11.81 -17.48
C PRO A 232 -9.92 11.85 -15.95
N ARG A 233 -9.21 10.88 -15.38
CA ARG A 233 -8.91 10.82 -13.94
C ARG A 233 -7.54 11.43 -13.69
N SER A 234 -7.42 12.24 -12.64
CA SER A 234 -6.17 12.95 -12.34
C SER A 234 -5.03 12.04 -11.86
N ASN A 235 -5.34 10.91 -11.22
CA ASN A 235 -4.36 10.09 -10.49
C ASN A 235 -4.00 8.75 -11.16
N ASP A 236 -4.64 8.42 -12.28
CA ASP A 236 -4.38 7.20 -13.06
C ASP A 236 -4.80 7.38 -14.53
N THR A 237 -4.54 6.39 -15.38
CA THR A 237 -4.97 6.34 -16.79
C THR A 237 -6.09 5.32 -17.04
N LEU A 238 -6.94 5.04 -16.04
CA LEU A 238 -8.05 4.09 -16.23
C LEU A 238 -9.06 4.58 -17.28
N PHE A 239 -9.21 5.90 -17.43
CA PHE A 239 -10.07 6.48 -18.46
C PHE A 239 -9.58 6.16 -19.87
N GLU A 240 -8.29 6.30 -20.13
CA GLU A 240 -7.70 6.05 -21.45
C GLU A 240 -7.68 4.55 -21.77
N ILE A 241 -7.45 3.70 -20.76
CA ILE A 241 -7.67 2.24 -20.87
C ILE A 241 -9.13 1.95 -21.24
N TRP A 242 -10.09 2.64 -20.61
CA TRP A 242 -11.51 2.49 -20.95
C TRP A 242 -11.84 2.92 -22.38
N GLN A 243 -11.26 4.02 -22.86
CA GLN A 243 -11.44 4.44 -24.25
C GLN A 243 -10.91 3.37 -25.22
N ARG A 244 -9.75 2.78 -24.93
CA ARG A 244 -9.17 1.68 -25.72
C ARG A 244 -10.10 0.48 -25.79
N ILE A 245 -10.56 -0.04 -24.65
CA ILE A 245 -11.44 -1.23 -24.64
C ILE A 245 -12.80 -0.96 -25.30
N ARG A 246 -13.28 0.30 -25.31
CA ARG A 246 -14.53 0.64 -26.01
C ARG A 246 -14.35 0.63 -27.52
N ARG A 247 -13.26 1.20 -28.02
CA ARG A 247 -12.93 1.21 -29.44
C ARG A 247 -12.63 -0.21 -29.94
N GLU A 248 -11.96 -1.00 -29.13
CA GLU A 248 -11.53 -2.36 -29.47
C GLU A 248 -11.93 -3.35 -28.36
N PRO A 249 -13.20 -3.81 -28.32
CA PRO A 249 -13.69 -4.72 -27.28
C PRO A 249 -12.97 -6.07 -27.21
N ASP A 250 -12.25 -6.43 -28.27
CA ASP A 250 -11.47 -7.66 -28.37
C ASP A 250 -9.98 -7.45 -28.03
N VAL A 251 -9.55 -6.24 -27.66
CA VAL A 251 -8.17 -6.00 -27.20
C VAL A 251 -7.84 -6.95 -26.05
N SER A 252 -6.66 -7.56 -26.12
CA SER A 252 -6.21 -8.50 -25.09
C SER A 252 -5.85 -7.75 -23.81
N ILE A 253 -6.30 -8.25 -22.68
CA ILE A 253 -5.92 -7.76 -21.35
C ILE A 253 -5.20 -8.89 -20.62
N THR A 254 -3.94 -8.65 -20.26
CA THR A 254 -3.16 -9.49 -19.34
C THR A 254 -3.36 -8.98 -17.92
N LEU A 255 -3.87 -9.83 -17.04
CA LEU A 255 -4.03 -9.52 -15.63
C LEU A 255 -2.69 -9.60 -14.91
N VAL A 256 -2.31 -8.53 -14.20
CA VAL A 256 -1.05 -8.47 -13.43
C VAL A 256 -1.33 -8.31 -11.93
N GLU A 257 -0.46 -8.86 -11.10
CA GLU A 257 -0.43 -8.59 -9.66
C GLU A 257 0.46 -7.39 -9.38
N GLY A 258 -0.03 -6.40 -8.62
CA GLY A 258 0.73 -5.19 -8.31
C GLY A 258 0.65 -4.11 -9.39
N THR A 259 1.64 -3.23 -9.50
CA THR A 259 1.54 -2.03 -10.36
C THR A 259 1.29 -2.38 -11.83
N CYS A 260 0.36 -1.67 -12.47
CA CYS A 260 -0.01 -1.88 -13.88
C CYS A 260 0.08 -0.59 -14.69
N MET A 261 -0.23 -0.63 -15.99
CA MET A 261 -0.12 0.53 -16.88
C MET A 261 -0.95 1.74 -16.41
N ALA A 262 -2.01 1.53 -15.63
CA ALA A 262 -2.81 2.62 -15.06
C ALA A 262 -2.06 3.44 -13.99
N CYS A 263 -1.03 2.85 -13.37
CA CYS A 263 -0.35 3.37 -12.18
C CYS A 263 0.76 4.38 -12.48
N ASP A 264 1.31 4.39 -13.69
CA ASP A 264 2.55 5.11 -14.00
C ASP A 264 2.51 6.61 -13.69
N CYS A 265 1.37 7.26 -13.83
CA CYS A 265 1.16 8.68 -13.51
C CYS A 265 0.69 8.94 -12.07
N CYS A 266 0.49 7.87 -11.29
CA CYS A 266 0.10 7.94 -9.90
C CYS A 266 1.25 8.56 -9.08
N ASP A 267 0.89 9.43 -8.15
CA ASP A 267 1.80 10.01 -7.16
C ASP A 267 2.37 8.95 -6.20
N GLY A 268 1.72 7.80 -6.12
CA GLY A 268 2.14 6.65 -5.35
C GLY A 268 3.01 5.65 -6.10
N PHE A 269 3.15 5.71 -7.43
CA PHE A 269 4.03 4.79 -8.14
C PHE A 269 5.46 5.32 -8.18
N HIS A 270 6.44 4.50 -7.83
CA HIS A 270 7.85 4.79 -7.92
C HIS A 270 8.49 4.02 -9.09
N PRO A 271 8.76 4.70 -10.23
CA PRO A 271 9.18 4.04 -11.45
C PRO A 271 10.52 3.30 -11.35
N ALA A 272 11.48 3.84 -10.61
CA ALA A 272 12.84 3.30 -10.55
C ALA A 272 12.91 1.89 -9.97
N ASN A 273 11.95 1.51 -9.12
CA ASN A 273 11.87 0.15 -8.57
C ASN A 273 10.52 -0.54 -8.83
N GLY A 274 9.64 0.07 -9.63
CA GLY A 274 8.35 -0.49 -9.98
C GLY A 274 7.39 -0.68 -8.80
N ARG A 275 7.53 0.07 -7.70
CA ARG A 275 6.71 -0.13 -6.49
C ARG A 275 5.68 0.95 -6.30
N CYS A 276 4.54 0.56 -5.75
CA CYS A 276 3.61 1.53 -5.17
C CYS A 276 3.98 1.82 -3.71
N VAL A 277 4.10 3.11 -3.41
CA VAL A 277 4.44 3.72 -2.13
C VAL A 277 3.28 4.55 -1.56
N HIS A 278 2.10 4.51 -2.19
CA HIS A 278 0.89 5.13 -1.66
C HIS A 278 0.56 4.54 -0.27
N SER A 279 -0.21 5.29 0.53
CA SER A 279 -0.54 4.90 1.90
C SER A 279 -1.08 3.47 2.01
N CYS A 280 -0.48 2.74 2.96
CA CYS A 280 -0.63 1.29 3.22
C CYS A 280 0.06 0.33 2.23
N GLY A 281 0.93 0.82 1.33
CA GLY A 281 1.87 -0.03 0.59
C GLY A 281 1.23 -1.26 -0.06
N LEU A 282 0.10 -1.05 -0.73
CA LEU A 282 -0.68 -2.04 -1.47
C LEU A 282 -1.19 -3.28 -0.71
N ILE A 283 -0.97 -3.49 0.60
CA ILE A 283 -1.37 -4.79 1.20
C ILE A 283 -2.85 -5.12 0.99
N ARG A 284 -3.73 -4.12 1.15
CA ARG A 284 -5.16 -4.26 0.84
C ARG A 284 -5.43 -4.43 -0.65
N ASP A 285 -4.68 -3.76 -1.51
CA ASP A 285 -4.94 -3.81 -2.96
C ASP A 285 -4.37 -5.09 -3.59
N TYR A 286 -3.26 -5.63 -3.06
CA TYR A 286 -2.77 -6.98 -3.37
C TYR A 286 -3.81 -8.02 -2.96
N LYS A 287 -4.37 -7.90 -1.74
CA LYS A 287 -5.46 -8.78 -1.30
C LYS A 287 -6.68 -8.69 -2.23
N LYS A 288 -7.08 -7.48 -2.64
CA LYS A 288 -8.16 -7.30 -3.62
C LYS A 288 -7.83 -7.96 -4.95
N ASP A 289 -6.60 -7.83 -5.45
CA ASP A 289 -6.20 -8.50 -6.69
C ASP A 289 -6.34 -10.02 -6.57
N LEU A 290 -5.80 -10.60 -5.50
CA LEU A 290 -5.86 -12.03 -5.21
C LEU A 290 -7.30 -12.53 -5.04
N ASP A 291 -8.17 -11.75 -4.41
CA ASP A 291 -9.58 -12.09 -4.26
C ASP A 291 -10.32 -12.06 -5.60
N VAL A 292 -9.99 -11.11 -6.48
CA VAL A 292 -10.55 -11.10 -7.83
C VAL A 292 -10.02 -12.31 -8.61
N PHE A 293 -8.72 -12.58 -8.60
CA PHE A 293 -8.15 -13.78 -9.23
C PHE A 293 -8.88 -15.06 -8.77
N GLN A 294 -9.06 -15.24 -7.47
CA GLN A 294 -9.79 -16.37 -6.89
C GLN A 294 -11.22 -16.46 -7.40
N LYS A 295 -11.98 -15.36 -7.41
CA LYS A 295 -13.39 -15.33 -7.86
C LYS A 295 -13.53 -15.62 -9.36
N LEU A 296 -12.59 -15.13 -10.17
CA LEU A 296 -12.58 -15.36 -11.62
C LEU A 296 -12.08 -16.77 -11.97
N GLY A 297 -11.33 -17.44 -11.09
CA GLY A 297 -10.66 -18.69 -11.41
C GLY A 297 -9.47 -18.48 -12.34
N LEU A 298 -8.79 -17.33 -12.21
CA LEU A 298 -7.64 -16.93 -13.02
C LEU A 298 -6.41 -16.74 -12.13
N MET A 299 -5.23 -16.76 -12.75
CA MET A 299 -3.95 -16.49 -12.09
C MET A 299 -3.28 -15.23 -12.68
N PRO A 300 -2.34 -14.58 -11.98
CA PRO A 300 -1.49 -13.55 -12.57
C PRO A 300 -0.86 -14.03 -13.88
N GLY A 301 -0.89 -13.19 -14.91
CA GLY A 301 -0.46 -13.51 -16.27
C GLY A 301 -1.55 -14.03 -17.20
N ALA A 302 -2.74 -14.39 -16.69
CA ALA A 302 -3.88 -14.76 -17.52
C ALA A 302 -4.22 -13.64 -18.50
N THR A 303 -4.45 -14.00 -19.76
CA THR A 303 -4.76 -13.05 -20.84
C THR A 303 -6.08 -13.41 -21.48
N MET A 304 -6.98 -12.43 -21.61
CA MET A 304 -8.32 -12.60 -22.18
C MET A 304 -8.70 -11.37 -23.00
N LYS A 305 -9.63 -11.54 -23.94
CA LYS A 305 -10.25 -10.39 -24.62
C LYS A 305 -11.02 -9.55 -23.61
N ALA A 306 -10.97 -8.22 -23.74
CA ALA A 306 -11.63 -7.31 -22.81
C ALA A 306 -13.12 -7.64 -22.63
N ARG A 307 -13.86 -7.91 -23.71
CA ARG A 307 -15.29 -8.28 -23.66
C ARG A 307 -15.58 -9.51 -22.80
N GLU A 308 -14.77 -10.56 -22.94
CA GLU A 308 -14.94 -11.83 -22.22
C GLU A 308 -14.55 -11.64 -20.76
N LEU A 309 -13.48 -10.89 -20.51
CA LEU A 309 -13.00 -10.61 -19.17
C LEU A 309 -14.02 -9.79 -18.36
N PHE A 310 -14.62 -8.74 -18.93
CA PHE A 310 -15.67 -7.97 -18.25
C PHE A 310 -16.95 -8.77 -18.05
N ALA A 311 -17.33 -9.62 -19.01
CA ALA A 311 -18.48 -10.52 -18.85
C ALA A 311 -18.25 -11.49 -17.67
N LEU A 312 -17.07 -12.12 -17.61
CA LEU A 312 -16.68 -13.00 -16.51
C LEU A 312 -16.64 -12.25 -15.17
N LEU A 313 -16.05 -11.05 -15.15
CA LEU A 313 -15.97 -10.20 -13.96
C LEU A 313 -17.35 -9.92 -13.38
N PHE A 314 -18.28 -9.44 -14.21
CA PHE A 314 -19.63 -9.09 -13.76
C PHE A 314 -20.50 -10.31 -13.44
N GLN A 315 -20.21 -11.47 -14.04
CA GLN A 315 -20.85 -12.73 -13.68
C GLN A 315 -20.40 -13.22 -12.31
N ARG A 316 -19.09 -13.19 -12.03
CA ARG A 316 -18.50 -13.80 -10.81
C ARG A 316 -18.47 -12.89 -9.60
N ILE A 317 -18.49 -11.57 -9.81
CA ILE A 317 -18.38 -10.58 -8.74
C ILE A 317 -19.60 -9.65 -8.82
N PRO A 318 -20.70 -9.98 -8.12
CA PRO A 318 -21.95 -9.24 -8.20
C PRO A 318 -21.89 -7.87 -7.51
N SER A 319 -21.03 -7.71 -6.50
CA SER A 319 -20.87 -6.48 -5.74
C SER A 319 -19.40 -6.21 -5.41
N THR A 320 -19.03 -4.94 -5.29
CA THR A 320 -17.71 -4.62 -4.73
C THR A 320 -17.62 -4.89 -3.22
N ARG A 321 -18.74 -5.17 -2.54
CA ARG A 321 -18.70 -5.63 -1.14
C ARG A 321 -17.81 -6.86 -0.98
N ASP A 322 -17.89 -7.79 -1.94
CA ASP A 322 -17.17 -9.07 -1.90
C ASP A 322 -15.66 -8.92 -1.92
N ILE A 323 -15.15 -7.83 -2.51
CA ILE A 323 -13.72 -7.58 -2.73
C ILE A 323 -13.25 -6.38 -1.92
N CYS A 324 -13.85 -5.21 -2.18
CA CYS A 324 -13.42 -3.94 -1.61
C CYS A 324 -13.88 -3.72 -0.17
N ALA A 325 -14.86 -4.50 0.30
CA ALA A 325 -15.34 -4.51 1.68
C ALA A 325 -15.13 -5.88 2.35
N TYR A 326 -14.24 -6.70 1.80
CA TYR A 326 -13.82 -8.02 2.33
C TYR A 326 -14.97 -9.01 2.58
N GLY A 327 -16.12 -8.83 1.91
CA GLY A 327 -17.32 -9.66 2.03
C GLY A 327 -18.18 -9.39 3.26
N ASP A 328 -17.57 -9.00 4.38
CA ASP A 328 -18.26 -8.75 5.66
C ASP A 328 -18.59 -7.28 5.93
N GLY A 329 -17.97 -6.34 5.20
CA GLY A 329 -18.18 -4.92 5.43
C GLY A 329 -17.51 -4.39 6.71
N ILE A 330 -16.57 -5.14 7.30
CA ILE A 330 -15.92 -4.76 8.55
C ILE A 330 -14.55 -4.15 8.27
N GLU A 331 -14.41 -2.87 8.60
CA GLU A 331 -13.12 -2.16 8.60
C GLU A 331 -12.31 -2.57 9.83
N ARG A 332 -11.17 -3.23 9.60
CA ARG A 332 -10.32 -3.80 10.68
C ARG A 332 -9.24 -2.84 11.17
N SER A 333 -8.81 -1.92 10.31
CA SER A 333 -7.77 -0.90 10.59
C SER A 333 -7.69 0.07 9.39
N GLU A 334 -6.91 1.13 9.50
CA GLU A 334 -6.67 2.07 8.39
C GLU A 334 -6.01 1.36 7.18
N GLU A 335 -5.16 0.35 7.43
CA GLU A 335 -4.56 -0.51 6.42
C GLU A 335 -5.59 -1.33 5.66
N TRP A 336 -6.64 -1.75 6.34
CA TRP A 336 -7.77 -2.52 5.82
C TRP A 336 -9.00 -1.64 5.58
N LYS A 337 -8.81 -0.35 5.30
CA LYS A 337 -9.92 0.57 5.01
C LYS A 337 -10.78 0.10 3.82
N ILE A 338 -12.09 0.20 3.96
CA ILE A 338 -13.05 -0.17 2.92
C ILE A 338 -13.15 0.93 1.85
N CYS A 339 -13.26 0.54 0.57
CA CYS A 339 -13.51 1.50 -0.51
C CYS A 339 -15.01 1.79 -0.68
N SER A 340 -15.37 3.07 -0.74
CA SER A 340 -16.73 3.60 -0.95
C SER A 340 -17.76 3.33 0.16
N GLY A 341 -17.76 2.15 0.79
CA GLY A 341 -18.65 1.83 1.90
C GLY A 341 -18.81 0.33 2.12
N PRO A 342 -19.37 -0.10 3.27
CA PRO A 342 -19.47 -1.51 3.65
C PRO A 342 -20.43 -2.33 2.76
N ASP A 343 -21.38 -1.68 2.10
CA ASP A 343 -22.40 -2.34 1.27
C ASP A 343 -22.01 -2.45 -0.21
N GLY A 344 -20.83 -1.95 -0.56
CA GLY A 344 -20.35 -1.89 -1.94
C GLY A 344 -20.67 -0.57 -2.64
N ASN A 345 -20.19 -0.43 -3.87
CA ASN A 345 -20.27 0.80 -4.65
C ASN A 345 -21.45 0.73 -5.64
N PRO A 346 -22.42 1.66 -5.57
CA PRO A 346 -23.59 1.65 -6.46
C PRO A 346 -23.23 1.92 -7.94
N GLY A 347 -22.13 2.62 -8.21
CA GLY A 347 -21.61 2.82 -9.57
C GLY A 347 -21.17 1.50 -10.23
N TYR A 348 -20.61 0.57 -9.47
CA TYR A 348 -20.29 -0.77 -9.99
C TYR A 348 -21.56 -1.53 -10.37
N ALA A 349 -22.58 -1.50 -9.50
CA ALA A 349 -23.87 -2.13 -9.78
C ALA A 349 -24.55 -1.53 -11.03
N ALA A 350 -24.52 -0.21 -11.18
CA ALA A 350 -25.01 0.47 -12.37
C ALA A 350 -24.26 0.02 -13.63
N THR A 351 -22.93 -0.01 -13.59
CA THR A 351 -22.12 -0.49 -14.72
C THR A 351 -22.36 -1.95 -15.07
N ARG A 352 -22.64 -2.82 -14.09
CA ARG A 352 -23.04 -4.21 -14.36
C ARG A 352 -24.34 -4.30 -15.15
N GLN A 353 -25.31 -3.43 -14.84
CA GLN A 353 -26.60 -3.39 -15.52
C GLN A 353 -26.48 -2.82 -16.93
N THR A 354 -25.69 -1.76 -17.11
CA THR A 354 -25.55 -1.08 -18.40
C THR A 354 -24.46 -1.68 -19.29
N GLY A 355 -23.53 -2.46 -18.75
CA GLY A 355 -22.28 -2.82 -19.43
C GLY A 355 -21.24 -1.68 -19.45
N ILE A 356 -19.97 -2.05 -19.65
CA ILE A 356 -18.82 -1.12 -19.68
C ILE A 356 -18.56 -0.52 -21.07
N PHE A 357 -19.11 -1.15 -22.12
CA PHE A 357 -18.84 -0.79 -23.53
C PHE A 357 -19.80 0.27 -24.10
N ASN A 358 -20.93 0.51 -23.42
CA ASN A 358 -21.98 1.45 -23.83
C ASN A 358 -21.57 2.92 -23.70
#